data_AF-A0A368YTE9-F1
#
_entry.id   AF-A0A368YTE9-F1
#
_cell.length_a   1.000
_cell.length_b   1.000
_cell.length_c   1.000
_cell.angle_alpha   90.00
_cell.angle_beta   90.00
_cell.angle_gamma   90.00
#
_symmetry.space_group_name_H-M   'P 1'
#
loop_
_entity.id
_entity.type
_entity.pdbx_description
1 polymer ?
#
loop_
_entity_poly.entity_id
_entity_poly.type
_entity_poly.pdbx_seq_one_letter_code
_entity_poly.pdbx_strand_id
1 'polypeptide(L)' 'MTTFIPDSAYETLIDDLADAFMAAATGMGDLRGKLAEALVVAGVLPEACREDAGAALAA' A
#
# COMPACT_ATOMS: atom_id res chain seq x y z
N MET A 1 -4.53 -18.91 5.62
CA MET A 1 -4.25 -18.94 4.17
C MET A 1 -3.35 -17.77 3.89
N THR A 2 -2.09 -18.02 3.54
CA THR A 2 -1.19 -16.97 3.07
C THR A 2 -1.64 -16.56 1.68
N THR A 3 -2.20 -15.36 1.56
CA THR A 3 -2.51 -14.76 0.26
C THR A 3 -1.20 -14.20 -0.28
N PHE A 4 -0.67 -14.85 -1.31
CA PHE A 4 0.50 -14.36 -2.02
C PHE A 4 0.05 -13.40 -3.12
N ILE A 5 0.73 -12.26 -3.25
CA ILE A 5 0.52 -11.38 -4.40
C ILE A 5 1.25 -11.93 -5.63
N PRO A 6 0.75 -11.69 -6.86
CA PRO A 6 1.44 -12.08 -8.08
C PRO A 6 2.84 -11.42 -8.18
N ASP A 7 3.81 -12.11 -8.78
CA ASP A 7 5.18 -11.59 -8.92
C ASP A 7 5.23 -10.22 -9.62
N SER A 8 4.41 -10.03 -10.66
CA SER A 8 4.31 -8.73 -11.34
C SER A 8 3.78 -7.61 -10.44
N ALA A 9 2.85 -7.93 -9.52
CA ALA A 9 2.35 -6.97 -8.55
C ALA A 9 3.37 -6.71 -7.44
N TYR A 10 4.18 -7.70 -7.09
CA TYR A 10 5.29 -7.56 -6.15
C TYR A 10 6.40 -6.65 -6.70
N GLU A 11 6.77 -6.81 -7.97
CA GLU A 11 7.76 -5.93 -8.63
C GLU A 11 7.26 -4.47 -8.65
N THR A 12 6.01 -4.24 -9.08
CA THR A 12 5.40 -2.90 -9.04
C THR A 12 5.35 -2.32 -7.62
N LEU A 13 5.00 -3.14 -6.62
CA LEU A 13 4.99 -2.70 -5.23
C LEU A 13 6.38 -2.26 -4.75
N ILE A 14 7.45 -2.96 -5.14
CA ILE A 14 8.82 -2.54 -4.77
C ILE A 14 9.14 -1.16 -5.34
N ASP A 15 8.81 -0.93 -6.60
CA ASP A 15 9.06 0.36 -7.27
C ASP A 15 8.26 1.49 -6.59
N ASP A 16 6.97 1.26 -6.33
CA ASP A 16 6.09 2.23 -5.66
C ASP A 16 6.57 2.56 -4.24
N LEU A 17 7.06 1.56 -3.50
CA LEU A 17 7.63 1.76 -2.18
C LEU A 17 8.92 2.59 -2.25
N ALA A 18 9.81 2.30 -3.20
CA ALA A 18 11.05 3.06 -3.40
C ALA A 18 10.76 4.53 -3.71
N ASP A 19 9.77 4.78 -4.57
CA ASP A 19 9.30 6.13 -4.92
C ASP A 19 8.69 6.85 -3.71
N ALA A 20 7.88 6.16 -2.91
CA ALA A 20 7.33 6.70 -1.67
C ALA A 20 8.43 7.14 -0.68
N PHE A 21 9.46 6.32 -0.51
CA PHE A 21 10.61 6.65 0.34
C PHE A 21 11.41 7.83 -0.21
N MET A 22 11.66 7.89 -1.51
CA MET A 22 12.37 9.01 -2.14
C MET A 22 11.57 10.32 -2.06
N ALA A 23 10.26 10.27 -2.29
CA ALA A 23 9.39 11.43 -2.17
C ALA A 23 9.37 11.97 -0.74
N ALA A 24 9.30 11.08 0.26
CA ALA A 24 9.37 11.49 1.66
C ALA A 24 10.74 12.07 2.03
N ALA A 25 11.83 11.43 1.59
CA ALA A 25 13.20 11.89 1.88
C ALA A 25 13.51 13.26 1.27
N THR A 26 12.87 13.59 0.14
CA THR A 26 13.01 14.89 -0.54
C THR A 26 11.98 15.94 -0.08
N GLY A 27 11.13 15.61 0.89
CA GLY A 27 10.11 16.51 1.42
C GLY A 27 8.93 16.76 0.47
N MET A 28 8.78 15.95 -0.57
CA MET A 28 7.69 16.02 -1.56
C MET A 28 6.42 15.27 -1.14
N GLY A 29 6.34 14.77 0.10
CA GLY A 29 5.12 14.16 0.62
C GLY A 29 5.28 13.54 2.00
N ASP A 30 4.16 13.15 2.59
CA ASP A 30 4.14 12.33 3.79
C ASP A 30 4.40 10.86 3.44
N LEU A 31 5.41 10.27 4.09
CA LEU A 31 5.78 8.88 3.89
C LEU A 31 4.62 7.94 4.19
N ARG A 32 3.86 8.21 5.26
CA ARG A 32 2.78 7.33 5.70
C ARG A 32 1.67 7.28 4.66
N GLY A 33 1.25 8.42 4.12
CA GLY A 33 0.26 8.47 3.04
C GLY A 33 0.73 7.73 1.77
N LYS A 34 1.98 7.93 1.36
CA LYS A 34 2.54 7.30 0.15
C LYS A 34 2.71 5.79 0.29
N LEU A 35 3.15 5.32 1.45
CA LEU A 35 3.19 3.88 1.75
C LEU A 35 1.80 3.25 1.74
N ALA A 36 0.80 3.93 2.31
CA ALA A 36 -0.57 3.42 2.30
C ALA A 36 -1.12 3.31 0.87
N GLU A 37 -0.84 4.30 0.01
CA GLU A 37 -1.22 4.29 -1.40
C GLU A 37 -0.60 3.09 -2.16
N ALA A 38 0.72 2.90 -2.05
CA ALA A 38 1.44 1.80 -2.69
C ALA A 38 0.91 0.42 -2.26
N LEU A 39 0.66 0.23 -0.97
CA LEU A 39 0.12 -1.02 -0.43
C LEU A 39 -1.30 -1.30 -0.92
N VAL A 40 -2.17 -0.28 -0.97
CA VAL A 40 -3.54 -0.41 -1.50
C VAL A 40 -3.53 -0.78 -2.98
N VAL A 41 -2.67 -0.16 -3.79
CA VAL A 41 -2.52 -0.49 -5.22
C VAL A 41 -2.10 -1.94 -5.41
N ALA A 42 -1.21 -2.45 -4.56
CA ALA A 42 -0.81 -3.86 -4.57
C ALA A 42 -1.86 -4.83 -3.99
N GLY A 43 -3.03 -4.33 -3.57
CA GLY A 43 -4.08 -5.13 -2.94
C GLY A 43 -3.71 -5.64 -1.54
N VAL A 44 -2.71 -5.01 -0.90
CA VAL A 44 -2.24 -5.33 0.44
C VAL A 44 -2.81 -4.30 1.42
N LEU A 45 -3.81 -4.71 2.20
CA LEU A 45 -4.34 -3.87 3.28
C LEU A 45 -3.72 -4.29 4.62
N PRO A 46 -3.20 -3.35 5.43
CA PRO A 46 -2.84 -3.63 6.82
C PRO A 46 -4.03 -4.21 7.57
N GLU A 47 -3.81 -5.14 8.51
CA GLU A 47 -4.92 -5.70 9.29
C GLU A 47 -5.72 -4.63 10.06
N ALA A 48 -5.08 -3.54 10.47
CA ALA A 48 -5.75 -2.39 11.07
C ALA A 48 -6.76 -1.70 10.12
N CYS A 49 -6.60 -1.84 8.81
CA CYS A 49 -7.53 -1.32 7.80
C CYS A 49 -8.63 -2.32 7.41
N ARG A 50 -8.58 -3.55 7.94
CA ARG A 50 -9.54 -4.61 7.63
C ARG A 50 -10.95 -4.26 8.12
N GLU A 51 -11.06 -3.65 9.29
CA GLU A 51 -12.34 -3.27 9.89
C GLU A 51 -12.99 -2.10 9.13
N ASP A 52 -12.21 -1.09 8.73
CA ASP A 52 -12.71 0.05 7.95
C ASP A 52 -13.14 -0.33 6.53
N ALA A 53 -12.38 -1.20 5.86
CA ALA A 53 -12.73 -1.68 4.52
C ALA A 53 -14.00 -2.55 4.53
N GLY A 54 -14.17 -3.39 5.57
CA GLY A 54 -15.39 -4.20 5.75
C GLY A 54 -16.63 -3.35 6.01
N ALA A 55 -16.49 -2.27 6.79
CA ALA A 55 -17.59 -1.33 7.06
C ALA A 55 -17.98 -0.51 5.81
N ALA A 56 -17.01 -0.09 5.00
CA ALA A 56 -17.26 0.69 3.78
C ALA A 56 -17.88 -0.14 2.64
N LEU A 57 -17.60 -1.45 2.56
CA LEU A 57 -18.13 -2.34 1.52
C LEU A 57 -19.56 -2.86 1.82
N ALA A 58 -20.00 -2.73 3.07
CA ALA A 58 -21.33 -3.15 3.53
C ALA A 58 -22.38 -2.02 3.52
N ALA A 59 -21.99 -0.81 3.14
CA ALA A 59 -22.84 0.39 3.03
C ALA A 59 -23.13 0.72 1.55
#